data_AF-A0A3D1IDF6-F1
#
_entry.id   AF-A0A3D1IDF6-F1
#
_cell.length_a   1.000
_cell.length_b   1.000
_cell.length_c   1.000
_cell.angle_alpha   90.00
_cell.angle_beta   90.00
_cell.angle_gamma   90.00
#
_symmetry.space_group_name_H-M   'P 1'
#
loop_
_entity.id
_entity.type
_entity.pdbx_description
1 polymer ?
#
loop_
_entity_poly.entity_id
_entity_poly.type
_entity_poly.pdbx_seq_one_letter_code
_entity_poly.pdbx_strand_id
1 'polypeptide(L)'
;SRAGLLAGLPGVGDPLIRGVGWATLWEDVLDGEIAPEIWLERLLAGLAAETVEQNTQRLLRYLRTTFWRLLSDDARTAVSREVERALWAGMVNSPGTLKAAYFQAWRLVVLSDSGVERMRRLWAGDEQIRGLSLAETDFIALAEGLAVRGVADGQDILEQQSARIENPDRLARFEFVRPSLSEAPLTRELFFQQMAEPGGREREPWVIAALGHLHHPLRAAHARQFIGPSLEMVEEIQRTGDIFFPSNWLDATLGGHNSSEAADIVRHFLDGLAPDFPHRLRAKILQSADLLLRTR
;
A
#
# COMPACT_ATOMS: atom_id res chain seq x y z
N SER A 1 -7.30 18.11 25.81
CA SER A 1 -5.86 18.06 25.45
C SER A 1 -5.62 16.87 24.55
N ARG A 2 -4.53 16.86 23.75
CA ARG A 2 -4.13 15.72 22.90
C ARG A 2 -4.04 14.41 23.69
N ALA A 3 -3.38 14.43 24.84
CA ALA A 3 -3.27 13.27 25.72
C ALA A 3 -4.64 12.71 26.16
N GLY A 4 -5.59 13.60 26.48
CA GLY A 4 -6.96 13.19 26.81
C GLY A 4 -7.70 12.56 25.63
N LEU A 5 -7.49 13.08 24.42
CA LEU A 5 -8.08 12.53 23.19
C LEU A 5 -7.48 11.14 22.88
N LEU A 6 -6.15 11.00 22.90
CA LEU A 6 -5.47 9.71 22.72
C LEU A 6 -5.96 8.64 23.72
N ALA A 7 -6.13 9.00 25.00
CA ALA A 7 -6.58 8.06 26.01
C ALA A 7 -8.06 7.69 25.86
N GLY A 8 -8.94 8.66 25.63
CA GLY A 8 -10.38 8.51 25.80
C GLY A 8 -11.21 8.32 24.52
N LEU A 9 -10.67 8.61 23.34
CA LEU A 9 -11.44 8.66 22.08
C LEU A 9 -12.31 7.42 21.77
N PRO A 10 -11.85 6.16 21.90
CA PRO A 10 -12.70 5.00 21.61
C PRO A 10 -13.91 4.89 22.55
N GLY A 11 -13.84 5.48 23.75
CA GLY A 11 -14.93 5.47 24.73
C GLY A 11 -15.97 6.57 24.51
N VAL A 12 -15.75 7.47 23.55
CA VAL A 12 -16.71 8.54 23.22
C VAL A 12 -17.93 7.92 22.54
N GLY A 13 -19.12 8.11 23.10
CA GLY A 13 -20.34 7.48 22.61
C GLY A 13 -20.78 7.95 21.22
N ASP A 14 -20.59 9.24 20.91
CA ASP A 14 -20.99 9.84 19.63
C ASP A 14 -20.03 9.44 18.49
N PRO A 15 -20.50 8.74 17.44
CA PRO A 15 -19.64 8.31 16.33
C PRO A 15 -19.06 9.44 15.48
N LEU A 16 -19.75 10.57 15.36
CA LEU A 16 -19.25 11.74 14.64
C LEU A 16 -18.08 12.36 15.40
N ILE A 17 -18.23 12.50 16.73
CA ILE A 17 -17.14 12.99 17.58
C ILE A 17 -15.94 12.04 17.51
N ARG A 18 -16.18 10.72 17.52
CA ARG A 18 -15.10 9.73 17.29
C ARG A 18 -14.41 9.97 15.94
N GLY A 19 -15.17 10.07 14.86
CA GLY A 19 -14.65 10.30 13.51
C GLY A 19 -13.80 11.57 13.39
N VAL A 20 -14.26 12.68 13.98
CA VAL A 20 -13.51 13.95 14.04
C VAL A 20 -12.26 13.81 14.90
N GLY A 21 -12.35 13.13 16.05
CA GLY A 21 -11.20 12.89 16.91
C GLY A 21 -10.12 12.05 16.23
N TRP A 22 -10.50 11.03 15.45
CA TRP A 22 -9.56 10.21 14.68
C TRP A 22 -8.84 11.02 13.61
N ALA A 23 -9.56 11.91 12.92
CA ALA A 23 -8.94 12.81 11.95
C ALA A 23 -8.00 13.80 12.64
N THR A 24 -8.39 14.35 13.79
CA THR A 24 -7.56 15.29 14.56
C THR A 24 -6.25 14.65 15.02
N LEU A 25 -6.32 13.42 15.56
CA LEU A 25 -5.12 12.68 15.96
C LEU A 25 -4.24 12.31 14.76
N TRP A 26 -4.84 12.07 13.59
CA TRP A 26 -4.08 11.82 12.37
C TRP A 26 -3.27 13.04 11.93
N GLU A 27 -3.82 14.25 12.01
CA GLU A 27 -3.06 15.48 11.73
C GLU A 27 -1.87 15.63 12.69
N ASP A 28 -2.07 15.37 13.99
CA ASP A 28 -0.98 15.38 14.97
C ASP A 28 0.11 14.32 14.63
N VAL A 29 -0.24 13.19 14.03
CA VAL A 29 0.75 12.21 13.54
C VAL A 29 1.52 12.78 12.35
N LEU A 30 0.83 13.41 11.40
CA LEU A 30 1.46 14.03 10.22
C LEU A 30 2.41 15.17 10.60
N ASP A 31 2.09 15.92 11.65
CA ASP A 31 2.93 16.99 12.18
C ASP A 31 4.10 16.47 13.05
N GLY A 32 4.19 15.15 13.26
CA GLY A 32 5.24 14.52 14.06
C GLY A 32 5.06 14.71 15.57
N GLU A 33 3.87 15.10 15.99
CA GLU A 33 3.50 15.36 17.37
C GLU A 33 3.06 14.09 18.12
N ILE A 34 2.74 13.02 17.38
CA ILE A 34 2.44 11.68 17.88
C ILE A 34 3.35 10.68 17.15
N ALA A 35 4.12 9.91 17.92
CA ALA A 35 4.98 8.87 17.35
C ALA A 35 4.15 7.78 16.65
N PRO A 36 4.59 7.26 15.48
CA PRO A 36 3.87 6.23 14.72
C PRO A 36 3.55 4.97 15.53
N GLU A 37 4.41 4.58 16.47
CA GLU A 37 4.22 3.41 17.34
C GLU A 37 3.05 3.62 18.31
N ILE A 38 3.03 4.78 18.99
CA ILE A 38 1.92 5.18 19.89
C ILE A 38 0.62 5.28 19.09
N TRP A 39 0.68 5.82 17.88
CA TRP A 39 -0.47 5.91 17.00
C TRP A 39 -0.99 4.54 16.58
N LEU A 40 -0.11 3.59 16.24
CA LEU A 40 -0.52 2.23 15.89
C LEU A 40 -1.22 1.53 17.05
N GLU A 41 -0.67 1.60 18.26
CA GLU A 41 -1.32 1.04 19.46
C GLU A 41 -2.74 1.60 19.63
N ARG A 42 -2.87 2.92 19.45
CA ARG A 42 -4.13 3.64 19.53
C ARG A 42 -5.11 3.25 18.41
N LEU A 43 -4.63 3.03 17.18
CA LEU A 43 -5.44 2.52 16.08
C LEU A 43 -5.97 1.11 16.37
N LEU A 44 -5.13 0.21 16.90
CA LEU A 44 -5.54 -1.16 17.24
C LEU A 44 -6.62 -1.16 18.33
N ALA A 45 -6.43 -0.36 19.40
CA ALA A 45 -7.44 -0.18 20.43
C ALA A 45 -8.72 0.49 19.88
N GLY A 46 -8.61 1.33 18.85
CA GLY A 46 -9.74 1.94 18.17
C GLY A 46 -10.55 0.93 17.37
N LEU A 47 -9.87 0.11 16.56
CA LEU A 47 -10.49 -0.95 15.76
C LEU A 47 -11.20 -2.00 16.62
N ALA A 48 -10.66 -2.31 17.80
CA ALA A 48 -11.30 -3.24 18.73
C ALA A 48 -12.62 -2.71 19.33
N ALA A 49 -12.79 -1.39 19.41
CA ALA A 49 -13.94 -0.74 20.04
C ALA A 49 -14.94 -0.11 19.05
N GLU A 50 -14.50 0.18 17.82
CA GLU A 50 -15.31 0.90 16.84
C GLU A 50 -16.41 0.01 16.24
N THR A 51 -17.63 0.52 16.26
CA THR A 51 -18.84 -0.18 15.77
C THR A 51 -19.39 0.44 14.49
N VAL A 52 -18.94 1.65 14.14
CA VAL A 52 -19.39 2.37 12.95
C VAL A 52 -18.47 2.11 11.77
N GLU A 53 -19.05 1.58 10.71
CA GLU A 53 -18.32 1.10 9.54
C GLU A 53 -17.42 2.17 8.89
N GLN A 54 -17.92 3.40 8.75
CA GLN A 54 -17.16 4.50 8.16
C GLN A 54 -15.91 4.85 8.97
N ASN A 55 -16.01 4.80 10.31
CA ASN A 55 -14.88 5.03 11.20
C ASN A 55 -13.91 3.86 11.11
N THR A 56 -14.38 2.62 11.13
CA THR A 56 -13.54 1.42 10.98
C THR A 56 -12.74 1.45 9.68
N GLN A 57 -13.37 1.74 8.54
CA GLN A 57 -12.67 1.84 7.26
C GLN A 57 -11.61 2.95 7.26
N ARG A 58 -11.87 4.09 7.92
CA ARG A 58 -10.88 5.15 8.11
C ARG A 58 -9.69 4.66 8.95
N LEU A 59 -9.94 3.99 10.07
CA LEU A 59 -8.90 3.44 10.94
C LEU A 59 -8.04 2.40 10.22
N LEU A 60 -8.64 1.51 9.42
CA LEU A 60 -7.92 0.54 8.61
C LEU A 60 -6.98 1.22 7.60
N ARG A 61 -7.40 2.34 7.00
CA ARG A 61 -6.56 3.14 6.09
C ARG A 61 -5.41 3.83 6.83
N TYR A 62 -5.66 4.41 8.00
CA TYR A 62 -4.60 4.98 8.83
C TYR A 62 -3.61 3.91 9.30
N LEU A 63 -4.10 2.74 9.70
CA LEU A 63 -3.26 1.60 10.08
C LEU A 63 -2.35 1.19 8.94
N ARG A 64 -2.88 1.00 7.73
CA ARG A 64 -2.06 0.63 6.56
C ARG A 64 -0.99 1.68 6.24
N THR A 65 -1.37 2.95 6.30
CA THR A 65 -0.44 4.07 6.05
C THR A 65 0.66 4.10 7.11
N THR A 66 0.29 3.96 8.38
CA THR A 66 1.23 3.93 9.51
C THR A 66 2.18 2.75 9.39
N PHE A 67 1.65 1.56 9.16
CA PHE A 67 2.40 0.32 9.06
C PHE A 67 3.45 0.35 7.94
N TRP A 68 3.08 0.84 6.76
CA TRP A 68 3.96 0.82 5.60
C TRP A 68 4.83 2.07 5.43
N ARG A 69 4.28 3.26 5.69
CA ARG A 69 4.95 4.53 5.38
C ARG A 69 5.62 5.19 6.57
N LEU A 70 5.18 4.89 7.80
CA LEU A 70 5.65 5.61 8.99
C LEU A 70 6.51 4.75 9.92
N LEU A 71 6.26 3.44 10.01
CA LEU A 71 7.11 2.53 10.77
C LEU A 71 8.39 2.20 10.01
N SER A 72 9.52 2.12 10.74
CA SER A 72 10.74 1.49 10.26
C SER A 72 10.52 0.00 10.00
N ASP A 73 11.41 -0.63 9.24
CA ASP A 73 11.33 -2.06 8.94
C ASP A 73 11.42 -2.92 10.21
N ASP A 74 12.27 -2.53 11.18
CA ASP A 74 12.41 -3.20 12.47
C ASP A 74 11.13 -3.08 13.32
N ALA A 75 10.59 -1.86 13.45
CA ALA A 75 9.36 -1.63 14.20
C ALA A 75 8.18 -2.39 13.58
N ARG A 76 8.05 -2.35 12.24
CA ARG A 76 7.03 -3.08 11.48
C ARG A 76 7.13 -4.58 11.71
N THR A 77 8.34 -5.13 11.68
CA THR A 77 8.59 -6.55 11.94
C THR A 77 8.18 -6.94 13.35
N ALA A 78 8.54 -6.13 14.35
CA ALA A 78 8.21 -6.37 15.75
C ALA A 78 6.70 -6.41 16.02
N VAL A 79 5.91 -5.56 15.36
CA VAL A 79 4.45 -5.46 15.58
C VAL A 79 3.61 -6.31 14.62
N SER A 80 4.21 -6.87 13.56
CA SER A 80 3.51 -7.61 12.48
C SER A 80 2.49 -8.64 12.98
N ARG A 81 2.90 -9.53 13.89
CA ARG A 81 2.04 -10.58 14.46
C ARG A 81 0.88 -10.02 15.28
N GLU A 82 1.06 -8.89 15.95
CA GLU A 82 -0.01 -8.24 16.71
C GLU A 82 -1.04 -7.64 15.76
N VAL A 83 -0.58 -6.86 14.77
CA VAL A 83 -1.42 -6.24 13.75
C VAL A 83 -2.22 -7.30 12.99
N GLU A 84 -1.56 -8.38 12.54
CA GLU A 84 -2.22 -9.49 11.85
C GLU A 84 -3.32 -10.13 12.69
N ARG A 85 -3.05 -10.41 13.97
CA ARG A 85 -4.04 -10.99 14.90
C ARG A 85 -5.22 -10.06 15.11
N ALA A 86 -4.99 -8.76 15.30
CA ALA A 86 -6.03 -7.77 15.51
C ALA A 86 -6.96 -7.66 14.27
N LEU A 87 -6.38 -7.58 13.06
CA LEU A 87 -7.15 -7.50 11.82
C LEU A 87 -7.93 -8.79 11.57
N TRP A 88 -7.34 -9.95 11.85
CA TRP A 88 -8.03 -11.24 11.73
C TRP A 88 -9.18 -11.36 12.72
N ALA A 89 -8.99 -10.94 13.97
CA ALA A 89 -10.06 -10.91 14.98
C ALA A 89 -11.20 -9.96 14.56
N GLY A 90 -10.86 -8.75 14.08
CA GLY A 90 -11.83 -7.80 13.54
C GLY A 90 -12.65 -8.39 12.38
N MET A 91 -11.99 -9.11 11.46
CA MET A 91 -12.65 -9.83 10.37
C MET A 91 -13.61 -10.92 10.87
N VAL A 92 -13.19 -11.74 11.83
CA VAL A 92 -14.01 -12.84 12.38
C VAL A 92 -15.27 -12.28 13.04
N ASN A 93 -15.14 -11.16 13.77
CA ASN A 93 -16.22 -10.56 14.56
C ASN A 93 -17.11 -9.58 13.77
N SER A 94 -16.77 -9.27 12.52
CA SER A 94 -17.55 -8.33 11.70
C SER A 94 -18.49 -9.06 10.74
N PRO A 95 -19.72 -8.56 10.50
CA PRO A 95 -20.60 -9.02 9.43
C PRO A 95 -20.37 -8.22 8.12
N GLY A 96 -20.91 -8.75 7.02
CA GLY A 96 -21.09 -8.00 5.76
C GLY A 96 -19.82 -7.37 5.19
N THR A 97 -19.95 -6.13 4.71
CA THR A 97 -18.88 -5.34 4.08
C THR A 97 -17.69 -5.06 5.01
N LEU A 98 -17.92 -4.98 6.32
CA LEU A 98 -16.85 -4.83 7.30
C LEU A 98 -15.93 -6.05 7.39
N LYS A 99 -16.48 -7.26 7.28
CA LYS A 99 -15.67 -8.49 7.21
C LYS A 99 -14.70 -8.41 6.03
N ALA A 100 -15.20 -8.02 4.85
CA ALA A 100 -14.37 -7.83 3.68
C ALA A 100 -13.31 -6.75 3.93
N ALA A 101 -13.68 -5.58 4.46
CA ALA A 101 -12.72 -4.50 4.74
C ALA A 101 -11.54 -4.95 5.65
N TYR A 102 -11.82 -5.69 6.73
CA TYR A 102 -10.78 -6.25 7.59
C TYR A 102 -9.92 -7.30 6.87
N PHE A 103 -10.51 -8.20 6.08
CA PHE A 103 -9.77 -9.17 5.29
C PHE A 103 -8.83 -8.50 4.29
N GLN A 104 -9.32 -7.49 3.59
CA GLN A 104 -8.56 -6.69 2.63
C GLN A 104 -7.41 -5.93 3.33
N ALA A 105 -7.64 -5.41 4.54
CA ALA A 105 -6.57 -4.82 5.34
C ALA A 105 -5.53 -5.85 5.78
N TRP A 106 -5.97 -7.02 6.26
CA TRP A 106 -5.09 -8.12 6.69
C TRP A 106 -4.16 -8.57 5.57
N ARG A 107 -4.69 -8.90 4.39
CA ARG A 107 -3.86 -9.38 3.26
C ARG A 107 -2.81 -8.35 2.80
N LEU A 108 -3.07 -7.06 3.00
CA LEU A 108 -2.15 -5.98 2.64
C LEU A 108 -1.02 -5.76 3.66
N VAL A 109 -1.07 -6.36 4.86
CA VAL A 109 -0.06 -6.12 5.92
C VAL A 109 0.58 -7.39 6.49
N VAL A 110 0.10 -8.57 6.14
CA VAL A 110 0.69 -9.86 6.58
C VAL A 110 2.18 -9.93 6.27
N LEU A 111 2.99 -10.30 7.24
CA LEU A 111 4.44 -10.55 7.11
C LEU A 111 4.93 -11.77 7.89
N SER A 112 4.23 -12.17 8.95
CA SER A 112 4.63 -13.33 9.74
C SER A 112 4.55 -14.62 8.90
N ASP A 113 5.48 -15.56 9.13
CA ASP A 113 5.47 -16.86 8.46
C ASP A 113 4.10 -17.53 8.57
N SER A 114 3.50 -17.53 9.77
CA SER A 114 2.16 -18.09 10.00
C SER A 114 1.05 -17.39 9.22
N GLY A 115 1.15 -16.07 9.03
CA GLY A 115 0.22 -15.28 8.26
C GLY A 115 0.37 -15.55 6.76
N VAL A 116 1.60 -15.65 6.27
CA VAL A 116 1.93 -15.99 4.88
C VAL A 116 1.45 -17.41 4.55
N GLU A 117 1.68 -18.39 5.44
CA GLU A 117 1.15 -19.75 5.27
C GLU A 117 -0.38 -19.78 5.23
N ARG A 118 -1.05 -18.97 6.06
CA ARG A 118 -2.51 -18.82 5.97
C ARG A 118 -2.93 -18.19 4.64
N MET A 119 -2.24 -17.15 4.18
CA MET A 119 -2.50 -16.52 2.90
C MET A 119 -2.38 -17.54 1.75
N ARG A 120 -1.37 -18.42 1.80
CA ARG A 120 -1.19 -19.53 0.85
C ARG A 120 -2.36 -20.51 0.89
N ARG A 121 -2.78 -20.99 2.07
CA ARG A 121 -3.93 -21.91 2.18
C ARG A 121 -5.24 -21.30 1.69
N LEU A 122 -5.47 -20.00 1.95
CA LEU A 122 -6.62 -19.27 1.44
C LEU A 122 -6.58 -19.20 -0.10
N TRP A 123 -5.42 -18.92 -0.68
CA TRP A 123 -5.23 -18.90 -2.13
C TRP A 123 -5.41 -20.30 -2.77
N ALA A 124 -4.89 -21.34 -2.13
CA ALA A 124 -4.99 -22.72 -2.58
C ALA A 124 -6.42 -23.28 -2.48
N GLY A 125 -7.29 -22.66 -1.67
CA GLY A 125 -8.63 -23.14 -1.37
C GLY A 125 -8.70 -24.15 -0.22
N ASP A 126 -7.57 -24.42 0.44
CA ASP A 126 -7.44 -25.33 1.59
C ASP A 126 -8.04 -24.73 2.88
N GLU A 127 -8.12 -23.41 2.95
CA GLU A 127 -8.76 -22.66 4.04
C GLU A 127 -9.84 -21.75 3.46
N GLN A 128 -10.99 -21.69 4.12
CA GLN A 128 -12.11 -20.81 3.74
C GLN A 128 -12.51 -19.92 4.92
N ILE A 129 -12.92 -18.70 4.61
CA ILE A 129 -13.37 -17.73 5.62
C ILE A 129 -14.89 -17.82 5.72
N ARG A 130 -15.38 -18.34 6.86
CA ARG A 130 -16.82 -18.43 7.09
C ARG A 130 -17.50 -17.05 6.95
N GLY A 131 -18.50 -16.99 6.07
CA GLY A 131 -19.26 -15.77 5.79
C GLY A 131 -18.57 -14.77 4.88
N LEU A 132 -17.48 -15.15 4.21
CA LEU A 132 -16.83 -14.37 3.17
C LEU A 132 -16.43 -15.27 2.00
N SER A 133 -17.16 -15.15 0.88
CA SER A 133 -16.81 -15.82 -0.36
C SER A 133 -15.79 -14.98 -1.12
N LEU A 134 -14.65 -15.57 -1.46
CA LEU A 134 -13.62 -14.92 -2.26
C LEU A 134 -13.99 -14.98 -3.75
N ALA A 135 -13.90 -13.83 -4.42
CA ALA A 135 -14.05 -13.75 -5.87
C ALA A 135 -12.70 -14.01 -6.57
N GLU A 136 -12.72 -14.21 -7.88
CA GLU A 136 -11.51 -14.37 -8.69
C GLU A 136 -10.49 -13.24 -8.46
N THR A 137 -10.96 -12.00 -8.31
CA THR A 137 -10.10 -10.84 -8.00
C THR A 137 -9.40 -10.96 -6.65
N ASP A 138 -10.02 -11.61 -5.66
CA ASP A 138 -9.38 -11.86 -4.36
C ASP A 138 -8.29 -12.92 -4.49
N PHE A 139 -8.52 -13.98 -5.27
CA PHE A 139 -7.49 -15.00 -5.53
C PHE A 139 -6.30 -14.43 -6.31
N ILE A 140 -6.56 -13.58 -7.32
CA ILE A 140 -5.51 -12.81 -8.01
C ILE A 140 -4.71 -12.00 -7.00
N ALA A 141 -5.38 -11.22 -6.15
CA ALA A 141 -4.72 -10.37 -5.17
C ALA A 141 -3.93 -11.15 -4.10
N LEU A 142 -4.37 -12.37 -3.75
CA LEU A 142 -3.63 -13.27 -2.87
C LEU A 142 -2.36 -13.78 -3.57
N ALA A 143 -2.45 -14.20 -4.83
CA ALA A 143 -1.30 -14.65 -5.61
C ALA A 143 -0.25 -13.54 -5.80
N GLU A 144 -0.70 -12.34 -6.21
CA GLU A 144 0.16 -11.15 -6.31
C GLU A 144 0.81 -10.83 -4.96
N GLY A 145 0.03 -10.87 -3.88
CA GLY A 145 0.51 -10.61 -2.51
C GLY A 145 1.56 -11.62 -2.04
N LEU A 146 1.40 -12.90 -2.35
CA LEU A 146 2.37 -13.96 -2.04
C LEU A 146 3.68 -13.75 -2.84
N ALA A 147 3.57 -13.48 -4.15
CA ALA A 147 4.73 -13.25 -5.00
C ALA A 147 5.54 -11.99 -4.61
N VAL A 148 4.86 -10.88 -4.24
CA VAL A 148 5.55 -9.67 -3.76
C VAL A 148 6.44 -9.95 -2.55
N ARG A 149 6.00 -10.86 -1.67
CA ARG A 149 6.72 -11.26 -0.45
C ARG A 149 7.88 -12.22 -0.69
N GLY A 150 8.11 -12.66 -1.93
CA GLY A 150 9.21 -13.54 -2.28
C GLY A 150 9.11 -14.92 -1.63
N VAL A 151 7.90 -15.47 -1.54
CA VAL A 151 7.73 -16.87 -1.12
C VAL A 151 8.37 -17.78 -2.16
N ALA A 152 9.04 -18.85 -1.72
CA ALA A 152 9.86 -19.69 -2.60
C ALA A 152 9.11 -20.28 -3.81
N ASP A 153 7.81 -20.51 -3.67
CA ASP A 153 6.89 -21.01 -4.70
C ASP A 153 6.15 -19.88 -5.45
N GLY A 154 6.60 -18.63 -5.34
CA GLY A 154 5.91 -17.45 -5.84
C GLY A 154 5.67 -17.48 -7.35
N GLN A 155 6.63 -17.94 -8.14
CA GLN A 155 6.45 -18.09 -9.59
C GLN A 155 5.42 -19.17 -9.94
N ASP A 156 5.44 -20.30 -9.24
CA ASP A 156 4.48 -21.39 -9.43
C ASP A 156 3.07 -20.95 -9.03
N ILE A 157 2.94 -20.16 -7.97
CA ILE A 157 1.68 -19.54 -7.54
C ILE A 157 1.12 -18.64 -8.65
N LEU A 158 1.97 -17.79 -9.25
CA LEU A 158 1.53 -16.91 -10.34
C LEU A 158 1.11 -17.71 -11.58
N GLU A 159 1.84 -18.76 -11.94
CA GLU A 159 1.51 -19.62 -13.09
C GLU A 159 0.17 -20.34 -12.87
N GLN A 160 0.00 -20.95 -11.70
CA GLN A 160 -1.26 -21.59 -11.34
C GLN A 160 -2.41 -20.60 -11.29
N GLN A 161 -2.18 -19.39 -10.78
CA GLN A 161 -3.22 -18.37 -10.74
C GLN A 161 -3.61 -17.93 -12.16
N SER A 162 -2.65 -17.73 -13.07
CA SER A 162 -2.92 -17.41 -14.48
C SER A 162 -3.89 -18.43 -15.11
N ALA A 163 -3.61 -19.72 -14.93
CA ALA A 163 -4.44 -20.80 -15.44
C ALA A 163 -5.85 -20.89 -14.81
N ARG A 164 -6.05 -20.28 -13.63
CA ARG A 164 -7.35 -20.23 -12.92
C ARG A 164 -8.20 -19.02 -13.28
N ILE A 165 -7.65 -18.01 -13.97
CA ILE A 165 -8.40 -16.79 -14.33
C ILE A 165 -9.27 -17.08 -15.56
N GLU A 166 -10.59 -17.01 -15.37
CA GLU A 166 -11.58 -17.24 -16.43
C GLU A 166 -11.85 -15.97 -17.23
N ASN A 167 -11.83 -14.81 -16.58
CA ASN A 167 -12.12 -13.55 -17.25
C ASN A 167 -10.92 -13.06 -18.10
N PRO A 168 -11.10 -12.86 -19.43
CA PRO A 168 -9.99 -12.54 -20.33
C PRO A 168 -9.32 -11.19 -20.05
N ASP A 169 -10.08 -10.17 -19.64
CA ASP A 169 -9.52 -8.85 -19.31
C ASP A 169 -8.67 -8.90 -18.04
N ARG A 170 -9.11 -9.68 -17.04
CA ARG A 170 -8.35 -9.90 -15.81
C ARG A 170 -7.10 -10.72 -16.07
N LEU A 171 -7.17 -11.72 -16.95
CA LEU A 171 -6.01 -12.50 -17.37
C LEU A 171 -4.99 -11.59 -18.08
N ALA A 172 -5.43 -10.77 -19.04
CA ALA A 172 -4.56 -9.82 -19.73
C ALA A 172 -3.89 -8.83 -18.76
N ARG A 173 -4.66 -8.29 -17.80
CA ARG A 173 -4.12 -7.42 -16.74
C ARG A 173 -3.12 -8.16 -15.86
N PHE A 174 -3.41 -9.40 -15.48
CA PHE A 174 -2.55 -10.22 -14.64
C PHE A 174 -1.22 -10.48 -15.36
N GLU A 175 -1.26 -10.98 -16.60
CA GLU A 175 -0.07 -11.21 -17.42
C GLU A 175 0.77 -9.94 -17.62
N PHE A 176 0.12 -8.79 -17.82
CA PHE A 176 0.82 -7.51 -17.92
C PHE A 176 1.60 -7.17 -16.65
N VAL A 177 1.04 -7.40 -15.46
CA VAL A 177 1.71 -7.03 -14.20
C VAL A 177 2.69 -8.10 -13.71
N ARG A 178 2.61 -9.35 -14.18
CA ARG A 178 3.47 -10.47 -13.71
C ARG A 178 4.97 -10.16 -13.70
N PRO A 179 5.57 -9.47 -14.70
CA PRO A 179 6.99 -9.13 -14.64
C PRO A 179 7.38 -8.26 -13.44
N SER A 180 6.49 -7.37 -12.97
CA SER A 180 6.70 -6.58 -11.75
C SER A 180 6.77 -7.43 -10.48
N LEU A 181 6.20 -8.64 -10.50
CA LEU A 181 6.14 -9.59 -9.40
C LEU A 181 7.31 -10.59 -9.40
N SER A 182 8.07 -10.66 -10.48
CA SER A 182 9.22 -11.56 -10.62
C SER A 182 10.19 -11.44 -9.45
N GLU A 183 10.77 -12.56 -9.00
CA GLU A 183 11.85 -12.55 -8.01
C GLU A 183 13.18 -12.07 -8.61
N ALA A 184 13.36 -12.24 -9.92
CA ALA A 184 14.57 -11.82 -10.63
C ALA A 184 14.62 -10.28 -10.77
N PRO A 185 15.63 -9.60 -10.20
CA PRO A 185 15.78 -8.14 -10.31
C PRO A 185 15.81 -7.64 -11.76
N LEU A 186 16.54 -8.33 -12.64
CA LEU A 186 16.66 -7.96 -14.05
C LEU A 186 15.32 -7.99 -14.78
N THR A 187 14.43 -8.93 -14.47
CA THR A 187 13.08 -8.96 -15.07
C THR A 187 12.29 -7.71 -14.68
N ARG A 188 12.39 -7.28 -13.42
CA ARG A 188 11.72 -6.07 -12.94
C ARG A 188 12.30 -4.81 -13.57
N GLU A 189 13.62 -4.75 -13.73
CA GLU A 189 14.33 -3.63 -14.37
C GLU A 189 13.98 -3.48 -15.84
N LEU A 190 14.02 -4.57 -16.62
CA LEU A 190 13.61 -4.57 -18.02
C LEU A 190 12.14 -4.19 -18.18
N PHE A 191 11.27 -4.66 -17.28
CA PHE A 191 9.87 -4.28 -17.28
C PHE A 191 9.67 -2.79 -16.97
N PHE A 192 10.39 -2.23 -16.00
CA PHE A 192 10.36 -0.79 -15.73
C PHE A 192 10.83 0.03 -16.94
N GLN A 193 11.86 -0.42 -17.67
CA GLN A 193 12.31 0.23 -18.90
C GLN A 193 11.23 0.23 -19.99
N GLN A 194 10.42 -0.83 -20.12
CA GLN A 194 9.26 -0.80 -21.03
C GLN A 194 8.26 0.28 -20.62
N MET A 195 8.04 0.45 -19.32
CA MET A 195 7.18 1.51 -18.78
C MET A 195 7.81 2.90 -18.88
N ALA A 196 9.08 3.05 -19.29
CA ALA A 196 9.71 4.35 -19.57
C ALA A 196 9.26 4.93 -20.92
N GLU A 197 8.87 4.05 -21.84
CA GLU A 197 8.35 4.44 -23.16
C GLU A 197 6.84 4.71 -23.09
N PRO A 198 6.32 5.74 -23.80
CA PRO A 198 4.90 6.07 -23.78
C PRO A 198 3.99 4.89 -24.18
N GLY A 199 4.39 4.11 -25.18
CA GLY A 199 3.66 2.91 -25.62
C GLY A 199 3.57 1.81 -24.57
N GLY A 200 4.51 1.77 -23.61
CA GLY A 200 4.43 0.86 -22.47
C GLY A 200 3.40 1.28 -21.42
N ARG A 201 2.92 2.53 -21.47
CA ARG A 201 2.02 3.10 -20.46
C ARG A 201 0.57 3.29 -20.89
N GLU A 202 0.18 2.80 -22.08
CA GLU A 202 -1.19 2.97 -22.62
C GLU A 202 -2.29 2.43 -21.69
N ARG A 203 -1.99 1.37 -20.92
CA ARG A 203 -2.92 0.78 -19.94
C ARG A 203 -2.63 1.31 -18.55
N GLU A 204 -2.86 2.60 -18.34
CA GLU A 204 -2.49 3.32 -17.11
C GLU A 204 -2.90 2.59 -15.80
N PRO A 205 -4.13 2.06 -15.62
CA PRO A 205 -4.47 1.36 -14.38
C PRO A 205 -3.62 0.11 -14.13
N TRP A 206 -3.16 -0.55 -15.20
CA TRP A 206 -2.29 -1.72 -15.10
C TRP A 206 -0.86 -1.30 -14.76
N VAL A 207 -0.38 -0.20 -15.35
CA VAL A 207 0.92 0.42 -15.03
C VAL A 207 0.97 0.79 -13.55
N ILE A 208 -0.06 1.45 -13.03
CA ILE A 208 -0.12 1.84 -11.61
C ILE A 208 -0.07 0.63 -10.68
N ALA A 209 -0.78 -0.46 -11.02
CA ALA A 209 -0.69 -1.70 -10.26
C ALA A 209 0.73 -2.31 -10.30
N ALA A 210 1.34 -2.35 -11.48
CA ALA A 210 2.71 -2.82 -11.67
C ALA A 210 3.73 -1.99 -10.86
N LEU A 211 3.62 -0.66 -10.89
CA LEU A 211 4.44 0.23 -10.07
C LEU A 211 4.24 -0.03 -8.58
N GLY A 212 3.00 -0.28 -8.13
CA GLY A 212 2.72 -0.66 -6.75
C GLY A 212 3.45 -1.95 -6.33
N HIS A 213 3.63 -2.91 -7.23
CA HIS A 213 4.42 -4.12 -6.96
C HIS A 213 5.93 -3.87 -6.98
N LEU A 214 6.42 -3.08 -7.95
CA LEU A 214 7.83 -2.71 -8.04
C LEU A 214 8.26 -1.95 -6.79
N HIS A 215 7.48 -0.94 -6.42
CA HIS A 215 7.72 -0.05 -5.29
C HIS A 215 7.10 -0.53 -3.98
N HIS A 216 6.65 -1.79 -3.89
CA HIS A 216 6.15 -2.30 -2.63
C HIS A 216 7.21 -2.15 -1.52
N PRO A 217 6.86 -1.76 -0.27
CA PRO A 217 7.85 -1.50 0.78
C PRO A 217 8.87 -2.63 1.01
N LEU A 218 8.44 -3.88 0.88
CA LEU A 218 9.34 -5.06 0.96
C LEU A 218 10.42 -5.13 -0.12
N ARG A 219 10.29 -4.31 -1.17
CA ARG A 219 11.19 -4.21 -2.32
C ARG A 219 11.80 -2.81 -2.45
N ALA A 220 11.54 -1.91 -1.49
CA ALA A 220 11.94 -0.51 -1.54
C ALA A 220 13.45 -0.32 -1.80
N ALA A 221 14.29 -1.16 -1.22
CA ALA A 221 15.74 -1.11 -1.43
C ALA A 221 16.14 -1.26 -2.91
N HIS A 222 15.57 -2.26 -3.61
CA HIS A 222 15.81 -2.46 -5.05
C HIS A 222 15.11 -1.38 -5.88
N ALA A 223 13.88 -1.04 -5.53
CA ALA A 223 13.03 -0.11 -6.28
C ALA A 223 13.48 1.36 -6.19
N ARG A 224 14.37 1.69 -5.24
CA ARG A 224 14.91 3.05 -5.05
C ARG A 224 15.52 3.61 -6.34
N GLN A 225 16.17 2.77 -7.13
CA GLN A 225 16.80 3.15 -8.40
C GLN A 225 15.80 3.68 -9.43
N PHE A 226 14.51 3.34 -9.30
CA PHE A 226 13.46 3.77 -10.22
C PHE A 226 12.88 5.15 -9.87
N ILE A 227 13.12 5.68 -8.66
CA ILE A 227 12.54 6.96 -8.21
C ILE A 227 12.96 8.11 -9.14
N GLY A 228 14.27 8.30 -9.36
CA GLY A 228 14.79 9.37 -10.21
C GLY A 228 14.20 9.33 -11.63
N PRO A 229 14.35 8.20 -12.36
CA PRO A 229 13.75 8.04 -13.68
C PRO A 229 12.24 8.28 -13.69
N SER A 230 11.50 7.80 -12.67
CA SER A 230 10.05 8.05 -12.57
C SER A 230 9.71 9.52 -12.41
N LEU A 231 10.53 10.32 -11.72
CA LEU A 231 10.32 11.77 -11.57
C LEU A 231 10.59 12.51 -12.89
N GLU A 232 11.63 12.10 -13.63
CA GLU A 232 11.98 12.68 -14.93
C GLU A 232 10.88 12.49 -15.98
N MET A 233 10.11 11.40 -15.90
CA MET A 233 9.03 11.10 -16.84
C MET A 233 7.74 11.91 -16.62
N VAL A 234 7.58 12.58 -15.47
CA VAL A 234 6.29 13.16 -15.04
C VAL A 234 5.74 14.20 -16.02
N GLU A 235 6.61 15.01 -16.64
CA GLU A 235 6.17 16.02 -17.60
C GLU A 235 5.66 15.38 -18.90
N GLU A 236 6.35 14.36 -19.40
CA GLU A 236 5.88 13.61 -20.57
C GLU A 236 4.57 12.88 -20.26
N ILE A 237 4.50 12.21 -19.11
CA ILE A 237 3.30 11.52 -18.62
C ILE A 237 2.10 12.46 -18.54
N GLN A 238 2.30 13.72 -18.11
CA GLN A 238 1.23 14.72 -18.09
C GLN A 238 0.73 15.05 -19.50
N ARG A 239 1.62 15.06 -20.49
CA ARG A 239 1.29 15.44 -21.87
C ARG A 239 0.60 14.32 -22.63
N THR A 240 0.88 13.07 -22.29
CA THR A 240 0.42 11.89 -23.03
C THR A 240 -0.66 11.08 -22.33
N GLY A 241 -0.76 11.19 -21.00
CA GLY A 241 -1.72 10.44 -20.21
C GLY A 241 -2.98 11.20 -19.79
N ASP A 242 -3.85 10.51 -19.07
CA ASP A 242 -5.01 11.09 -18.41
C ASP A 242 -4.62 12.13 -17.34
N ILE A 243 -5.52 13.06 -17.05
CA ILE A 243 -5.34 14.13 -16.06
C ILE A 243 -4.96 13.64 -14.64
N PHE A 244 -5.35 12.41 -14.28
CA PHE A 244 -5.04 11.79 -12.99
C PHE A 244 -3.74 10.99 -13.00
N PHE A 245 -3.29 10.53 -14.18
CA PHE A 245 -2.16 9.60 -14.31
C PHE A 245 -0.86 10.12 -13.68
N PRO A 246 -0.45 11.40 -13.85
CA PRO A 246 0.77 11.90 -13.19
C PRO A 246 0.76 11.74 -11.67
N SER A 247 -0.38 11.98 -11.01
CA SER A 247 -0.46 11.85 -9.55
C SER A 247 -0.46 10.39 -9.13
N ASN A 248 -1.20 9.53 -9.85
CA ASN A 248 -1.21 8.10 -9.55
C ASN A 248 0.16 7.45 -9.77
N TRP A 249 0.89 7.88 -10.81
CA TRP A 249 2.27 7.46 -11.08
C TRP A 249 3.19 7.81 -9.92
N LEU A 250 3.16 9.06 -9.48
CA LEU A 250 3.95 9.55 -8.36
C LEU A 250 3.59 8.85 -7.04
N ASP A 251 2.29 8.68 -6.75
CA ASP A 251 1.81 8.01 -5.55
C ASP A 251 2.25 6.53 -5.51
N ALA A 252 2.20 5.83 -6.66
CA ALA A 252 2.67 4.44 -6.76
C ALA A 252 4.18 4.33 -6.64
N THR A 253 4.94 5.26 -7.23
CA THR A 253 6.42 5.30 -7.16
C THR A 253 6.92 5.62 -5.74
N LEU A 254 6.34 6.61 -5.08
CA LEU A 254 6.85 7.14 -3.81
C LEU A 254 6.18 6.51 -2.59
N GLY A 255 4.98 5.94 -2.75
CA GLY A 255 4.14 5.47 -1.65
C GLY A 255 4.70 4.29 -0.86
N GLY A 256 5.68 3.55 -1.40
CA GLY A 256 6.33 2.43 -0.71
C GLY A 256 7.72 2.72 -0.16
N HIS A 257 8.17 3.99 -0.18
CA HIS A 257 9.45 4.39 0.40
C HIS A 257 9.25 5.24 1.65
N ASN A 258 10.16 5.08 2.61
CA ASN A 258 10.21 5.86 3.84
C ASN A 258 11.66 6.16 4.30
N SER A 259 12.67 5.90 3.46
CA SER A 259 14.09 6.06 3.82
C SER A 259 14.62 7.46 3.47
N SER A 260 15.64 7.91 4.21
CA SER A 260 16.29 9.20 3.95
C SER A 260 16.90 9.27 2.55
N GLU A 261 17.45 8.16 2.04
CA GLU A 261 18.06 8.14 0.71
C GLU A 261 17.01 8.27 -0.40
N ALA A 262 15.82 7.70 -0.22
CA ALA A 262 14.71 7.89 -1.16
C ALA A 262 14.23 9.35 -1.12
N ALA A 263 14.14 9.95 0.08
CA ALA A 263 13.80 11.37 0.23
C ALA A 263 14.87 12.28 -0.42
N ASP A 264 16.15 11.94 -0.30
CA ASP A 264 17.25 12.70 -0.90
C ASP A 264 17.20 12.65 -2.42
N ILE A 265 16.83 11.54 -3.05
CA ILE A 265 16.62 11.48 -4.51
C ILE A 265 15.55 12.50 -4.93
N VAL A 266 14.43 12.56 -4.20
CA VAL A 266 13.35 13.53 -4.49
C VAL A 266 13.82 14.97 -4.27
N ARG A 267 14.55 15.25 -3.19
CA ARG A 267 15.10 16.59 -2.90
C ARG A 267 16.07 17.04 -4.01
N HIS A 268 17.01 16.18 -4.39
CA HIS A 268 17.96 16.47 -5.47
C HIS A 268 17.25 16.74 -6.80
N PHE A 269 16.22 15.95 -7.13
CA PHE A 269 15.42 16.20 -8.32
C PHE A 269 14.74 17.58 -8.27
N LEU A 270 14.09 17.91 -7.13
CA LEU A 270 13.40 19.18 -6.95
C LEU A 270 14.33 20.40 -6.98
N ASP A 271 15.54 20.27 -6.43
CA ASP A 271 16.57 21.32 -6.41
C ASP A 271 17.20 21.53 -7.79
N GLY A 272 17.23 20.47 -8.62
CA GLY A 272 17.72 20.51 -10.00
C GLY A 272 16.70 20.99 -11.03
N LEU A 273 15.45 21.28 -10.64
CA LEU A 273 14.40 21.71 -11.57
C LEU A 273 14.74 23.06 -12.22
N ALA A 274 14.49 23.15 -13.52
CA ALA A 274 14.61 24.41 -14.26
C ALA A 274 13.59 25.45 -13.73
N PRO A 275 13.92 26.76 -13.78
CA PRO A 275 13.03 27.82 -13.29
C PRO A 275 11.64 27.86 -13.95
N ASP A 276 11.52 27.36 -15.17
CA ASP A 276 10.30 27.29 -15.96
C ASP A 276 9.54 25.96 -15.81
N PHE A 277 10.01 25.03 -14.98
CA PHE A 277 9.33 23.77 -14.73
C PHE A 277 7.88 24.01 -14.26
N PRO A 278 6.88 23.28 -14.78
CA PRO A 278 5.48 23.56 -14.48
C PRO A 278 5.16 23.50 -12.99
N HIS A 279 4.78 24.65 -12.40
CA HIS A 279 4.49 24.76 -10.96
C HIS A 279 3.47 23.72 -10.46
N ARG A 280 2.45 23.40 -11.27
CA ARG A 280 1.45 22.38 -10.93
C ARG A 280 2.03 20.98 -10.85
N LEU A 281 3.00 20.63 -11.71
CA LEU A 281 3.69 19.34 -11.64
C LEU A 281 4.61 19.29 -10.41
N ARG A 282 5.35 20.37 -10.14
CA ARG A 282 6.16 20.47 -8.92
C ARG A 282 5.31 20.25 -7.66
N ALA A 283 4.12 20.86 -7.61
CA ALA A 283 3.18 20.67 -6.51
C ALA A 283 2.69 19.22 -6.39
N LYS A 284 2.42 18.51 -7.50
CA LYS A 284 2.06 17.08 -7.48
C LYS A 284 3.18 16.20 -6.94
N ILE A 285 4.43 16.49 -7.31
CA ILE A 285 5.61 15.77 -6.79
C ILE A 285 5.71 15.97 -5.29
N LEU A 286 5.66 17.23 -4.81
CA LEU A 286 5.69 17.54 -3.39
C LEU A 286 4.55 16.88 -2.61
N GLN A 287 3.33 16.88 -3.17
CA GLN A 287 2.17 16.25 -2.53
C GLN A 287 2.35 14.74 -2.38
N SER A 288 2.80 14.05 -3.44
CA SER A 288 2.99 12.60 -3.42
C SER A 288 4.17 12.19 -2.52
N ALA A 289 5.19 13.05 -2.46
CA ALA A 289 6.37 12.90 -1.63
C ALA A 289 6.19 13.35 -0.17
N ASP A 290 5.08 14.00 0.20
CA ASP A 290 4.93 14.68 1.51
C ASP A 290 5.30 13.76 2.69
N LEU A 291 4.70 12.56 2.77
CA LEU A 291 5.02 11.61 3.83
C LEU A 291 6.47 11.10 3.78
N LEU A 292 7.04 10.91 2.58
CA LEU A 292 8.44 10.52 2.42
C LEU A 292 9.40 11.64 2.85
N LEU A 293 9.07 12.90 2.60
CA LEU A 293 9.92 14.03 2.97
C LEU A 293 9.86 14.37 4.46
N ARG A 294 8.83 13.87 5.16
CA ARG A 294 8.67 13.96 6.63
C ARG A 294 9.45 12.91 7.40
N THR A 295 9.92 11.83 6.74
CA THR A 295 10.78 10.86 7.42
C THR A 295 12.13 11.51 7.72
N ARG A 296 12.59 11.33 8.96
CA ARG A 296 13.82 11.93 9.48
C ARG A 296 14.97 10.94 9.38
#